data_AF-A0A8J2KBK2-F1
#
_entry.id   AF-A0A8J2KBK2-F1
#
_cell.length_a   1.000
_cell.length_b   1.000
_cell.length_c   1.000
_cell.angle_alpha   90.00
_cell.angle_beta   90.00
_cell.angle_gamma   90.00
#
_symmetry.space_group_name_H-M   'P 1'
#
loop_
_entity.id
_entity.type
_entity.pdbx_description
1 polymer ?
#
loop_
_entity_poly.entity_id
_entity_poly.type
_entity_poly.pdbx_seq_one_letter_code
_entity_poly.pdbx_strand_id
1 'polypeptide(L)'
;MPIRSSISRLNSIAMVDIILETRLDKILLLLLQALITQWKGDLKSVLLNTSLGVVESAVVLVLVFVALLEQTSSESTMSKEDIVNIKRQYVNPRLKASFTGKSDFQKNAKQKYKSNIIDKAFERILAYYLHKPVVGMFKRRRVWIPGIGDQYMLDLLDLSKYAPQNNGYKWLLTGIDGFSKVANVVKIKDKRAETVLKAFKLLLKKFKNKPNYCQFDEGKEFVNRQFLDYMQEQNIKRITTGSNLKAFLIERWHRTLMTTISRWMTHNDSTKYTKVLDDIVRNYNNSYHRSIKMDPSQVNEKNEVDVYFSLYGNDDRGLKNPPKPKFNIGDCSSELKEASLCQRLCLYVLSGSFYNS
;
A
#
# COMPACT_ATOMS: atom_id res chain seq x y z
N MET A 1 -11.58 -6.73 -29.27
CA MET A 1 -10.71 -7.75 -29.91
C MET A 1 -9.36 -7.10 -30.13
N PRO A 2 -8.32 -7.44 -29.34
CA PRO A 2 -7.31 -8.41 -29.80
C PRO A 2 -6.66 -9.16 -28.62
N ILE A 3 -7.20 -10.31 -28.21
CA ILE A 3 -6.60 -11.13 -27.12
C ILE A 3 -6.29 -12.56 -27.62
N ARG A 4 -6.85 -12.98 -28.76
CA ARG A 4 -6.64 -14.32 -29.30
C ARG A 4 -5.26 -14.54 -29.96
N SER A 5 -4.57 -13.51 -30.43
CA SER A 5 -3.27 -13.67 -31.12
C SER A 5 -2.06 -13.77 -30.19
N SER A 6 -2.15 -13.26 -28.95
CA SER A 6 -1.05 -13.32 -27.98
C SER A 6 -1.05 -14.64 -27.17
N ILE A 7 -2.23 -15.23 -26.95
CA ILE A 7 -2.38 -16.50 -26.21
C ILE A 7 -1.85 -17.69 -27.02
N SER A 8 -1.98 -17.68 -28.36
CA SER A 8 -1.41 -18.73 -29.21
C SER A 8 0.12 -18.69 -29.23
N ARG A 9 0.74 -17.49 -29.31
CA ARG A 9 2.20 -17.34 -29.32
C ARG A 9 2.87 -17.72 -28.00
N LEU A 10 2.24 -17.45 -26.85
CA LEU A 10 2.81 -17.79 -25.54
C LEU A 10 2.77 -19.30 -25.25
N ASN A 11 1.73 -19.99 -25.70
CA ASN A 11 1.67 -21.46 -25.61
C ASN A 11 2.69 -22.12 -26.54
N SER A 12 2.97 -21.53 -27.71
CA SER A 12 4.03 -22.00 -28.61
C SER A 12 5.42 -21.83 -28.01
N ILE A 13 5.73 -20.69 -27.39
CA ILE A 13 7.06 -20.45 -26.79
C ILE A 13 7.28 -21.34 -25.57
N ALA A 14 6.29 -21.45 -24.67
CA ALA A 14 6.39 -22.33 -23.50
C ALA A 14 6.46 -23.82 -23.88
N MET A 15 5.77 -24.26 -24.94
CA MET A 15 5.95 -25.62 -25.47
C MET A 15 7.31 -25.80 -26.13
N VAL A 16 7.81 -24.81 -26.88
CA VAL A 16 9.13 -24.88 -27.53
C VAL A 16 10.25 -24.90 -26.50
N ASP A 17 10.14 -24.17 -25.38
CA ASP A 17 11.11 -24.22 -24.28
C ASP A 17 11.09 -25.60 -23.57
N ILE A 18 9.91 -26.18 -23.34
CA ILE A 18 9.78 -27.54 -22.75
C ILE A 18 10.30 -28.62 -23.73
N ILE A 19 10.06 -28.46 -25.02
CA ILE A 19 10.54 -29.38 -26.06
C ILE A 19 12.05 -29.21 -26.30
N LEU A 20 12.59 -27.99 -26.21
CA LEU A 20 14.03 -27.71 -26.33
C LEU A 20 14.79 -28.21 -25.09
N GLU A 21 14.27 -28.02 -23.87
CA GLU A 21 14.88 -28.57 -22.64
C GLU A 21 14.89 -30.11 -22.69
N THR A 22 13.77 -30.75 -23.07
CA THR A 22 13.71 -32.23 -23.18
C THR A 22 14.52 -32.80 -24.35
N ARG A 23 14.74 -32.03 -25.43
CA ARG A 23 15.63 -32.42 -26.54
C ARG A 23 17.10 -32.21 -26.22
N LEU A 24 17.46 -31.13 -25.54
CA LEU A 24 18.83 -30.86 -25.09
C LEU A 24 19.29 -31.95 -24.13
N ASP A 25 18.45 -32.39 -23.19
CA ASP A 25 18.77 -33.49 -22.27
C ASP A 25 19.02 -34.82 -23.02
N LYS A 26 18.23 -35.13 -24.06
CA LYS A 26 18.43 -36.33 -24.90
C LYS A 26 19.69 -36.24 -25.78
N ILE A 27 19.99 -35.06 -26.33
CA ILE A 27 21.21 -34.83 -27.11
C ILE A 27 22.43 -34.93 -26.20
N LEU A 28 22.37 -34.38 -24.98
CA LEU A 28 23.44 -34.48 -24.00
C LEU A 28 23.66 -35.93 -23.55
N LEU A 29 22.59 -36.71 -23.34
CA LEU A 29 22.66 -38.15 -23.06
C LEU A 29 23.25 -38.95 -24.22
N LEU A 30 22.90 -38.64 -25.46
CA LEU A 30 23.47 -39.27 -26.66
C LEU A 30 24.94 -38.89 -26.87
N LEU A 31 25.31 -37.63 -26.59
CA LEU A 31 26.70 -37.16 -26.64
C LEU A 31 27.54 -37.78 -25.52
N LEU A 32 26.97 -37.92 -24.31
CA LEU A 32 27.59 -38.65 -23.19
C LEU A 32 27.74 -40.15 -23.51
N GLN A 33 26.73 -40.80 -24.09
CA GLN A 33 26.84 -42.18 -24.55
C GLN A 33 27.89 -42.31 -25.65
N ALA A 34 27.90 -41.43 -26.64
CA ALA A 34 28.92 -41.43 -27.71
C ALA A 34 30.33 -41.24 -27.15
N LEU A 35 30.53 -40.27 -26.25
CA LEU A 35 31.79 -40.05 -25.53
C LEU A 35 32.21 -41.29 -24.74
N ILE A 36 31.29 -41.95 -24.01
CA ILE A 36 31.57 -43.18 -23.26
C ILE A 36 31.96 -44.33 -24.20
N THR A 37 31.33 -44.46 -25.37
CA THR A 37 31.67 -45.49 -26.37
C THR A 37 33.03 -45.23 -27.01
N GLN A 38 33.35 -43.97 -27.30
CA GLN A 38 34.64 -43.55 -27.85
C GLN A 38 35.76 -43.77 -26.82
N TRP A 39 35.52 -43.42 -25.56
CA TRP A 39 36.45 -43.67 -24.45
C TRP A 39 36.68 -45.17 -24.20
N LYS A 40 35.67 -46.03 -24.38
CA LYS A 40 35.85 -47.50 -24.31
C LYS A 40 36.71 -48.07 -25.45
N GLY A 41 36.68 -47.45 -26.63
CA GLY A 41 37.55 -47.80 -27.76
C GLY A 41 39.01 -47.42 -27.49
N ASP A 42 39.23 -46.22 -26.95
CA ASP A 42 40.56 -45.70 -26.62
C ASP A 42 41.16 -46.35 -25.36
N LEU A 43 40.35 -46.77 -24.38
CA LEU A 43 40.85 -47.52 -23.22
C LEU A 43 41.50 -48.85 -23.63
N LYS A 44 40.98 -49.49 -24.69
CA LYS A 44 41.45 -50.78 -25.20
C LYS A 44 42.83 -50.67 -25.87
N SER A 45 43.15 -49.51 -26.45
CA SER A 45 44.47 -49.23 -27.04
C SER A 45 45.49 -48.74 -26.01
N VAL A 46 45.05 -48.05 -24.94
CA VAL A 46 45.91 -47.55 -23.86
C VAL A 46 46.27 -48.64 -22.82
N LEU A 47 45.37 -49.60 -22.57
CA LEU A 47 45.61 -50.76 -21.68
C LEU A 47 46.73 -51.70 -22.15
N LEU A 48 47.16 -51.60 -23.40
CA LEU A 48 48.26 -52.40 -23.95
C LEU A 48 49.65 -51.82 -23.67
N ASN A 49 49.77 -50.59 -23.12
CA ASN A 49 51.07 -49.92 -23.04
C ASN A 49 51.34 -48.98 -21.84
N THR A 50 50.58 -49.04 -20.73
CA THR A 50 50.87 -48.16 -19.58
C THR A 50 50.73 -48.84 -18.21
N SER A 51 51.56 -48.39 -17.26
CA SER A 51 51.66 -48.91 -15.89
C SER A 51 50.36 -48.74 -15.09
N LEU A 52 49.99 -49.79 -14.35
CA LEU A 52 48.75 -50.00 -13.59
C LEU A 52 48.21 -48.78 -12.81
N GLY A 53 49.05 -47.94 -12.22
CA GLY A 53 48.63 -46.88 -11.27
C GLY A 53 47.94 -45.63 -11.87
N VAL A 54 48.19 -45.30 -13.15
CA VAL A 54 47.57 -44.12 -13.79
C VAL A 54 46.13 -44.42 -14.22
N VAL A 55 45.87 -45.67 -14.61
CA VAL A 55 44.54 -46.14 -15.05
C VAL A 55 43.56 -46.15 -13.87
N GLU A 56 44.00 -46.59 -12.68
CA GLU A 56 43.16 -46.59 -11.48
C GLU A 56 42.72 -45.17 -11.07
N SER A 57 43.64 -44.20 -11.13
CA SER A 57 43.33 -42.81 -10.76
C SER A 57 42.33 -42.15 -11.72
N ALA A 58 42.45 -42.41 -13.04
CA ALA A 58 41.53 -41.88 -14.04
C ALA A 58 40.12 -42.50 -13.91
N VAL A 59 40.04 -43.81 -13.62
CA VAL A 59 38.76 -44.50 -13.42
C VAL A 59 38.04 -43.99 -12.17
N VAL A 60 38.76 -43.75 -11.07
CA VAL A 60 38.18 -43.17 -9.85
C VAL A 60 37.61 -41.78 -10.10
N LEU A 61 38.33 -40.93 -10.85
CA LEU A 61 37.88 -39.56 -11.18
C LEU A 61 36.61 -39.55 -12.03
N VAL A 62 36.50 -40.46 -13.01
CA VAL A 62 35.29 -40.62 -13.82
C VAL A 62 34.11 -41.11 -12.98
N LEU A 63 34.31 -42.07 -12.08
CA LEU A 63 33.26 -42.57 -11.19
C LEU A 63 32.75 -41.48 -10.23
N VAL A 64 33.66 -40.66 -9.67
CA VAL A 64 33.30 -39.52 -8.82
C VAL A 64 32.50 -38.48 -9.60
N PHE A 65 32.88 -38.18 -10.84
CA PHE A 65 32.18 -37.24 -11.68
C PHE A 65 30.77 -37.74 -12.06
N VAL A 66 30.63 -39.02 -12.42
CA VAL A 66 29.33 -39.65 -12.69
C VAL A 66 28.43 -39.61 -11.46
N ALA A 67 28.96 -39.93 -10.27
CA ALA A 67 28.20 -39.85 -9.02
C ALA A 67 27.72 -38.42 -8.71
N LEU A 68 28.55 -37.40 -8.96
CA LEU A 68 28.16 -35.99 -8.81
C LEU A 68 27.08 -35.57 -9.81
N LEU A 69 27.17 -36.02 -11.07
CA LEU A 69 26.14 -35.76 -12.08
C LEU A 69 24.80 -36.44 -11.75
N GLU A 70 24.83 -37.68 -11.25
CA GLU A 70 23.63 -38.39 -10.79
C GLU A 70 22.99 -37.68 -9.59
N GLN A 71 23.81 -37.20 -8.64
CA GLN A 71 23.32 -36.48 -7.47
C GLN A 71 22.62 -35.17 -7.85
N THR A 72 23.21 -34.37 -8.74
CA THR A 72 22.60 -33.11 -9.23
C THR A 72 21.34 -33.35 -10.07
N SER A 73 21.29 -34.43 -10.84
CA SER A 73 20.09 -34.86 -11.59
C SER A 73 18.96 -35.29 -10.64
N SER A 74 19.29 -35.98 -9.56
CA SER A 74 18.31 -36.41 -8.55
C SER A 74 17.72 -35.22 -7.76
N GLU A 75 18.54 -34.23 -7.39
CA GLU A 75 18.06 -33.06 -6.64
C GLU A 75 17.17 -32.15 -7.49
N SER A 76 17.51 -31.98 -8.77
CA SER A 76 16.71 -31.18 -9.70
C SER A 76 15.36 -31.85 -10.02
N THR A 77 15.33 -33.17 -10.18
CA THR A 77 14.09 -33.94 -10.39
C THR A 77 13.19 -33.94 -9.15
N MET A 78 13.75 -34.14 -7.95
CA MET A 78 13.00 -34.02 -6.68
C MET A 78 12.35 -32.64 -6.53
N SER A 79 13.06 -31.57 -6.90
CA SER A 79 12.52 -30.20 -6.82
C SER A 79 11.32 -29.94 -7.76
N LYS A 80 11.28 -30.62 -8.92
CA LYS A 80 10.17 -30.51 -9.89
C LYS A 80 8.92 -31.25 -9.38
N GLU A 81 9.09 -32.43 -8.81
CA GLU A 81 8.00 -33.23 -8.26
C GLU A 81 7.35 -32.55 -7.03
N ASP A 82 8.16 -31.96 -6.15
CA ASP A 82 7.67 -31.18 -5.02
C ASP A 82 6.76 -30.02 -5.45
N ILE A 83 7.13 -29.29 -6.52
CA ILE A 83 6.31 -28.20 -7.07
C ILE A 83 4.94 -28.72 -7.55
N VAL A 84 4.93 -29.88 -8.23
CA VAL A 84 3.67 -30.50 -8.69
C VAL A 84 2.80 -30.91 -7.52
N ASN A 85 3.39 -31.50 -6.48
CA ASN A 85 2.66 -31.93 -5.29
C ASN A 85 2.13 -30.76 -4.46
N ILE A 86 2.89 -29.67 -4.35
CA ILE A 86 2.42 -28.42 -3.74
C ILE A 86 1.21 -27.88 -4.50
N LYS A 87 1.26 -27.83 -5.84
CA LYS A 87 0.14 -27.38 -6.67
C LYS A 87 -1.10 -28.22 -6.46
N ARG A 88 -0.98 -29.56 -6.48
CA ARG A 88 -2.09 -30.49 -6.24
C ARG A 88 -2.70 -30.31 -4.85
N GLN A 89 -1.87 -30.09 -3.82
CA GLN A 89 -2.36 -29.85 -2.46
C GLN A 89 -3.07 -28.49 -2.33
N TYR A 90 -2.53 -27.45 -2.95
CA TYR A 90 -3.08 -26.10 -2.86
C TYR A 90 -4.47 -25.98 -3.48
N VAL A 91 -4.72 -26.65 -4.61
CA VAL A 91 -6.02 -26.58 -5.33
C VAL A 91 -7.10 -27.50 -4.77
N ASN A 92 -6.79 -28.37 -3.79
CA ASN A 92 -7.73 -29.35 -3.26
C ASN A 92 -8.46 -28.81 -2.01
N PRO A 93 -9.73 -28.38 -2.12
CA PRO A 93 -10.45 -27.71 -1.03
C PRO A 93 -10.71 -28.59 0.19
N ARG A 94 -10.51 -29.91 0.09
CA ARG A 94 -10.64 -30.84 1.22
C ARG A 94 -9.44 -30.76 2.18
N LEU A 95 -8.32 -30.17 1.75
CA LEU A 95 -7.10 -30.06 2.55
C LEU A 95 -7.04 -28.73 3.28
N LYS A 96 -6.62 -28.75 4.55
CA LYS A 96 -6.46 -27.53 5.37
C LYS A 96 -5.48 -26.50 4.80
N ALA A 97 -4.52 -26.94 3.99
CA ALA A 97 -3.55 -26.07 3.33
C ALA A 97 -4.10 -25.35 2.09
N SER A 98 -5.27 -25.72 1.59
CA SER A 98 -5.80 -25.25 0.31
C SER A 98 -6.23 -23.77 0.34
N PHE A 99 -5.91 -23.03 -0.72
CA PHE A 99 -6.24 -21.61 -0.87
C PHE A 99 -5.79 -20.69 0.28
N THR A 100 -4.72 -21.06 0.99
CA THR A 100 -4.21 -20.31 2.15
C THR A 100 -2.96 -19.48 1.82
N GLY A 101 -2.54 -18.63 2.77
CA GLY A 101 -1.25 -17.94 2.68
C GLY A 101 -0.06 -18.89 2.85
N LYS A 102 1.13 -18.46 2.43
CA LYS A 102 2.38 -19.25 2.50
C LYS A 102 2.63 -19.84 3.90
N SER A 103 2.43 -19.03 4.94
CA SER A 103 2.66 -19.44 6.33
C SER A 103 1.74 -20.59 6.76
N ASP A 104 0.47 -20.54 6.36
CA ASP A 104 -0.53 -21.52 6.75
C ASP A 104 -0.43 -22.78 5.91
N PHE A 105 -0.08 -22.64 4.63
CA PHE A 105 0.26 -23.77 3.76
C PHE A 105 1.45 -24.55 4.33
N GLN A 106 2.53 -23.87 4.73
CA GLN A 106 3.72 -24.53 5.26
C GLN A 106 3.46 -25.29 6.57
N LYS A 107 2.50 -24.83 7.38
CA LYS A 107 2.09 -25.51 8.62
C LYS A 107 1.20 -26.73 8.38
N ASN A 108 0.31 -26.66 7.37
CA ASN A 108 -0.75 -27.64 7.16
C ASN A 108 -0.53 -28.56 5.94
N ALA A 109 0.56 -28.38 5.20
CA ALA A 109 0.92 -29.25 4.09
C ALA A 109 1.16 -30.69 4.58
N LYS A 110 0.86 -31.66 3.71
CA LYS A 110 1.02 -33.09 4.05
C LYS A 110 2.48 -33.47 4.36
N GLN A 111 3.42 -32.72 3.80
CA GLN A 111 4.85 -32.87 4.06
C GLN A 111 5.51 -31.50 4.17
N LYS A 112 6.70 -31.46 4.79
CA LYS A 112 7.49 -30.25 4.91
C LYS A 112 8.26 -29.99 3.63
N TYR A 113 8.02 -28.85 3.01
CA TYR A 113 8.76 -28.38 1.83
C TYR A 113 9.71 -27.23 2.21
N LYS A 114 10.82 -27.09 1.48
CA LYS A 114 11.71 -25.92 1.61
C LYS A 114 10.98 -24.65 1.16
N SER A 115 11.17 -23.54 1.88
CA SER A 115 10.48 -22.25 1.61
C SER A 115 10.59 -21.81 0.15
N ASN A 116 11.79 -21.89 -0.44
CA ASN A 116 12.04 -21.44 -1.80
C ASN A 116 11.27 -22.26 -2.86
N ILE A 117 11.00 -23.55 -2.57
CA ILE A 117 10.23 -24.43 -3.45
C ILE A 117 8.74 -24.05 -3.40
N ILE A 118 8.23 -23.72 -2.21
CA ILE A 118 6.86 -23.21 -2.02
C ILE A 118 6.69 -21.89 -2.78
N ASP A 119 7.64 -20.97 -2.68
CA ASP A 119 7.59 -19.69 -3.40
C ASP A 119 7.50 -19.90 -4.93
N LYS A 120 8.41 -20.71 -5.49
CA LYS A 120 8.41 -21.07 -6.92
C LYS A 120 7.10 -21.75 -7.34
N ALA A 121 6.54 -22.61 -6.50
CA ALA A 121 5.27 -23.27 -6.78
C ALA A 121 4.11 -22.27 -6.75
N PHE A 122 4.06 -21.38 -5.77
CA PHE A 122 3.01 -20.40 -5.53
C PHE A 122 2.97 -19.32 -6.62
N GLU A 123 4.13 -18.85 -7.10
CA GLU A 123 4.24 -17.96 -8.26
C GLU A 123 3.61 -18.57 -9.52
N ARG A 124 3.68 -19.90 -9.66
CA ARG A 124 3.10 -20.63 -10.79
C ARG A 124 1.64 -21.02 -10.60
N ILE A 125 1.03 -20.72 -9.45
CA ILE A 125 -0.40 -20.98 -9.19
C ILE A 125 -1.16 -19.68 -9.47
N LEU A 126 -1.91 -19.65 -10.57
CA LEU A 126 -2.65 -18.47 -11.01
C LEU A 126 -3.62 -17.94 -9.93
N ALA A 127 -4.33 -18.84 -9.25
CA ALA A 127 -5.27 -18.47 -8.20
C ALA A 127 -4.58 -17.77 -7.00
N TYR A 128 -3.41 -18.26 -6.59
CA TYR A 128 -2.65 -17.61 -5.52
C TYR A 128 -2.11 -16.26 -5.99
N TYR A 129 -1.50 -16.22 -7.18
CA TYR A 129 -0.87 -15.02 -7.72
C TYR A 129 -1.87 -13.86 -7.91
N LEU A 130 -3.04 -14.13 -8.51
CA LEU A 130 -4.07 -13.11 -8.76
C LEU A 130 -4.68 -12.55 -7.48
N HIS A 131 -4.84 -13.39 -6.45
CA HIS A 131 -5.50 -13.01 -5.20
C HIS A 131 -4.52 -12.63 -4.09
N LYS A 132 -3.20 -12.73 -4.34
CA LYS A 132 -2.19 -12.27 -3.41
C LYS A 132 -2.29 -10.74 -3.28
N PRO A 133 -2.53 -10.21 -2.07
CA PRO A 133 -2.56 -8.76 -1.90
C PRO A 133 -1.18 -8.19 -2.20
N VAL A 134 -1.13 -7.22 -3.12
CA VAL A 134 0.10 -6.47 -3.41
C VAL A 134 0.32 -5.48 -2.26
N VAL A 135 1.15 -5.88 -1.29
CA VAL A 135 1.57 -4.97 -0.21
C VAL A 135 2.75 -4.13 -0.71
N GLY A 136 2.44 -3.13 -1.53
CA GLY A 136 3.42 -2.14 -2.00
C GLY A 136 3.56 -1.00 -1.00
N MET A 137 4.69 -0.94 -0.28
CA MET A 137 5.03 0.24 0.53
C MET A 137 5.58 1.35 -0.37
N PHE A 138 4.68 2.05 -1.08
CA PHE A 138 5.07 3.16 -1.94
C PHE A 138 5.48 4.37 -1.07
N LYS A 139 6.70 4.89 -1.27
CA LYS A 139 7.16 6.14 -0.64
C LYS A 139 6.32 7.29 -1.19
N ARG A 140 5.57 7.97 -0.32
CA ARG A 140 4.67 9.06 -0.70
C ARG A 140 5.16 10.39 -0.18
N ARG A 141 4.79 11.46 -0.90
CA ARG A 141 4.97 12.82 -0.40
C ARG A 141 4.09 13.00 0.83
N ARG A 142 4.66 13.61 1.87
CA ARG A 142 3.90 13.99 3.06
C ARG A 142 2.91 15.10 2.72
N VAL A 143 1.71 15.03 3.28
CA VAL A 143 0.75 16.15 3.23
C VAL A 143 1.19 17.22 4.22
N TRP A 144 1.32 18.44 3.71
CA TRP A 144 1.76 19.61 4.45
C TRP A 144 0.58 20.55 4.68
N ILE A 145 0.30 20.86 5.94
CA ILE A 145 -0.79 21.74 6.35
C ILE A 145 -0.15 22.76 7.30
N PRO A 146 0.06 24.01 6.87
CA PRO A 146 0.93 24.97 7.52
C PRO A 146 0.40 25.53 8.85
N GLY A 147 -0.92 25.49 9.08
CA GLY A 147 -1.50 26.12 10.27
C GLY A 147 -2.96 25.78 10.54
N ILE A 148 -3.47 26.31 11.65
CA ILE A 148 -4.83 26.11 12.15
C ILE A 148 -5.82 26.71 11.14
N GLY A 149 -6.85 25.95 10.77
CA GLY A 149 -7.84 26.45 9.81
C GLY A 149 -7.30 26.56 8.38
N ASP A 150 -6.12 26.00 8.07
CA ASP A 150 -5.69 26.00 6.68
C ASP A 150 -6.51 25.01 5.84
N GLN A 151 -6.58 23.76 6.27
CA GLN A 151 -7.26 22.70 5.51
C GLN A 151 -8.19 21.86 6.38
N TYR A 152 -9.49 21.91 6.08
CA TYR A 152 -10.48 21.00 6.66
C TYR A 152 -10.76 19.84 5.72
N MET A 153 -10.78 18.63 6.27
CA MET A 153 -11.20 17.42 5.56
C MET A 153 -12.63 17.09 5.97
N LEU A 154 -13.51 16.93 4.99
CA LEU A 154 -14.93 16.69 5.18
C LEU A 154 -15.33 15.36 4.57
N ASP A 155 -16.27 14.67 5.22
CA ASP A 155 -16.82 13.42 4.72
C ASP A 155 -18.22 13.15 5.31
N LEU A 156 -18.96 12.25 4.68
CA LEU A 156 -20.28 11.80 5.12
C LEU A 156 -20.23 10.34 5.58
N LEU A 157 -20.47 10.14 6.87
CA LEU A 157 -20.51 8.83 7.48
C LEU A 157 -21.93 8.26 7.48
N ASP A 158 -22.10 7.03 6.98
CA ASP A 158 -23.40 6.36 6.89
C ASP A 158 -23.74 5.58 8.17
N LEU A 159 -24.86 5.96 8.79
CA LEU A 159 -25.46 5.31 9.96
C LEU A 159 -26.95 5.04 9.72
N SER A 160 -27.37 4.91 8.45
CA SER A 160 -28.77 4.75 8.04
C SER A 160 -29.43 3.54 8.70
N LYS A 161 -28.65 2.47 8.97
CA LYS A 161 -29.11 1.28 9.71
C LYS A 161 -29.66 1.56 11.10
N TYR A 162 -29.25 2.65 11.75
CA TYR A 162 -29.71 3.04 13.09
C TYR A 162 -30.75 4.18 13.06
N ALA A 163 -31.14 4.65 11.87
CA ALA A 163 -32.04 5.79 11.72
C ALA A 163 -33.40 5.62 12.42
N PRO A 164 -34.05 4.43 12.43
CA PRO A 164 -35.36 4.26 13.08
C PRO A 164 -35.33 4.63 14.57
N GLN A 165 -34.26 4.28 15.28
CA GLN A 165 -34.09 4.56 16.70
C GLN A 165 -33.50 5.95 16.99
N ASN A 166 -33.03 6.65 15.95
CA ASN A 166 -32.32 7.94 16.04
C ASN A 166 -33.08 9.07 15.34
N ASN A 167 -34.40 9.13 15.50
CA ASN A 167 -35.25 10.22 14.97
C ASN A 167 -35.11 10.46 13.46
N GLY A 168 -34.77 9.41 12.70
CA GLY A 168 -34.57 9.47 11.25
C GLY A 168 -33.23 10.06 10.80
N TYR A 169 -32.27 10.32 11.70
CA TYR A 169 -30.91 10.71 11.30
C TYR A 169 -30.19 9.51 10.69
N LYS A 170 -29.74 9.67 9.44
CA LYS A 170 -29.14 8.60 8.63
C LYS A 170 -27.66 8.81 8.39
N TRP A 171 -27.21 10.06 8.32
CA TRP A 171 -25.82 10.38 8.03
C TRP A 171 -25.26 11.37 9.04
N LEU A 172 -23.94 11.35 9.17
CA LEU A 172 -23.18 12.33 9.93
C LEU A 172 -22.26 13.08 8.97
N LEU A 173 -22.49 14.38 8.81
CA LEU A 173 -21.53 15.27 8.19
C LEU A 173 -20.40 15.52 9.17
N THR A 174 -19.22 15.06 8.81
CA THR A 174 -18.03 15.06 9.65
C THR A 174 -16.99 16.00 9.07
N GLY A 175 -16.28 16.71 9.93
CA GLY A 175 -15.15 17.57 9.54
C GLY A 175 -14.03 17.47 10.56
N ILE A 176 -12.79 17.47 10.07
CA ILE A 176 -11.59 17.53 10.89
C ILE A 176 -10.63 18.59 10.35
N ASP A 177 -10.06 19.39 11.26
CA ASP A 177 -8.95 20.27 10.94
C ASP A 177 -7.68 19.45 10.77
N GLY A 178 -7.09 19.53 9.57
CA GLY A 178 -5.90 18.80 9.21
C GLY A 178 -4.66 19.21 10.02
N PHE A 179 -4.62 20.40 10.62
CA PHE A 179 -3.52 20.84 11.48
C PHE A 179 -3.78 20.49 12.95
N SER A 180 -4.77 21.13 13.58
CA SER A 180 -5.06 20.99 15.01
C SER A 180 -5.65 19.63 15.41
N LYS A 181 -6.14 18.85 14.43
CA LYS A 181 -6.88 17.59 14.64
C LYS A 181 -8.21 17.76 15.39
N VAL A 182 -8.69 18.99 15.57
CA VAL A 182 -10.04 19.25 16.11
C VAL A 182 -11.05 18.68 15.13
N ALA A 183 -12.01 17.91 15.64
CA ALA A 183 -13.04 17.30 14.82
C ALA A 183 -14.44 17.63 15.33
N ASN A 184 -15.37 17.79 14.38
CA ASN A 184 -16.75 18.16 14.64
C ASN A 184 -17.70 17.37 13.74
N VAL A 185 -18.95 17.23 14.20
CA VAL A 185 -19.97 16.47 13.50
C VAL A 185 -21.33 17.17 13.54
N VAL A 186 -22.10 17.00 12.45
CA VAL A 186 -23.49 17.44 12.34
C VAL A 186 -24.32 16.28 11.76
N LYS A 187 -25.40 15.91 12.45
CA LYS A 187 -26.33 14.85 12.03
C LYS A 187 -27.30 15.35 10.95
N ILE A 188 -27.50 14.57 9.89
CA ILE A 188 -28.40 14.90 8.78
C ILE A 188 -29.33 13.72 8.45
N LYS A 189 -30.53 14.05 7.95
CA LYS A 189 -31.59 13.07 7.64
C LYS A 189 -31.63 12.67 6.17
N ASP A 190 -31.10 13.51 5.29
CA ASP A 190 -31.07 13.36 3.85
C ASP A 190 -29.80 14.00 3.28
N LYS A 191 -29.48 13.62 2.05
CA LYS A 191 -28.33 14.09 1.28
C LYS A 191 -28.71 15.14 0.24
N ARG A 192 -29.85 15.82 0.42
CA ARG A 192 -30.25 16.91 -0.46
C ARG A 192 -29.30 18.09 -0.25
N ALA A 193 -29.06 18.83 -1.33
CA ALA A 193 -28.08 19.91 -1.32
C ALA A 193 -28.37 20.99 -0.26
N GLU A 194 -29.63 21.37 -0.09
CA GLU A 194 -30.05 22.35 0.92
C GLU A 194 -29.73 21.88 2.35
N THR A 195 -30.02 20.60 2.64
CA THR A 195 -29.75 19.97 3.93
C THR A 195 -28.25 19.91 4.20
N VAL A 196 -27.46 19.48 3.21
CA VAL A 196 -26.00 19.40 3.30
C VAL A 196 -25.39 20.78 3.48
N LEU A 197 -25.85 21.78 2.73
CA LEU A 197 -25.38 23.17 2.86
C LEU A 197 -25.70 23.75 4.25
N LYS A 198 -26.93 23.53 4.75
CA LYS A 198 -27.31 23.95 6.11
C LYS A 198 -26.44 23.26 7.16
N ALA A 199 -26.20 21.96 7.02
CA ALA A 199 -25.35 21.20 7.92
C ALA A 199 -23.88 21.67 7.86
N PHE A 200 -23.38 22.00 6.68
CA PHE A 200 -22.03 22.52 6.49
C PHE A 200 -21.86 23.90 7.14
N LYS A 201 -22.83 24.80 6.98
CA LYS A 201 -22.85 26.08 7.71
C LYS A 201 -22.81 25.88 9.23
N LEU A 202 -23.57 24.91 9.75
CA LEU A 202 -23.53 24.57 11.18
C LEU A 202 -22.20 23.95 11.59
N LEU A 203 -21.59 23.13 10.74
CA LEU A 203 -20.31 22.52 10.98
C LEU A 203 -19.20 23.58 11.07
N LEU A 204 -19.16 24.52 10.12
CA LEU A 204 -18.20 25.63 10.14
C LEU A 204 -18.34 26.48 11.42
N LYS A 205 -19.58 26.70 11.91
CA LYS A 205 -19.82 27.40 13.18
C LYS A 205 -19.31 26.65 14.41
N LYS A 206 -19.15 25.32 14.35
CA LYS A 206 -18.56 24.52 15.44
C LYS A 206 -17.04 24.65 15.49
N PHE A 207 -16.40 25.07 14.40
CA PHE A 207 -14.97 25.38 14.38
C PHE A 207 -14.72 26.81 14.86
N LYS A 208 -13.56 27.03 15.50
CA LYS A 208 -13.13 28.37 15.91
C LYS A 208 -12.76 29.25 14.70
N ASN A 209 -12.14 28.62 13.70
CA ASN A 209 -11.60 29.28 12.53
C ASN A 209 -12.31 28.84 11.25
N LYS A 210 -12.28 29.72 10.25
CA LYS A 210 -12.78 29.45 8.90
C LYS A 210 -11.67 28.81 8.06
N PRO A 211 -11.96 27.75 7.29
CA PRO A 211 -10.95 27.08 6.49
C PRO A 211 -10.55 27.89 5.25
N ASN A 212 -9.26 27.91 4.90
CA ASN A 212 -8.82 28.36 3.58
C ASN A 212 -9.20 27.33 2.50
N TYR A 213 -9.03 26.04 2.85
CA TYR A 213 -9.26 24.93 1.97
C TYR A 213 -10.20 23.89 2.61
N CYS A 214 -11.15 23.40 1.82
CA CYS A 214 -11.92 22.22 2.16
C CYS A 214 -11.60 21.11 1.18
N GLN A 215 -11.38 19.92 1.72
CA GLN A 215 -11.17 18.71 0.94
C GLN A 215 -12.31 17.73 1.21
N PHE A 216 -12.95 17.27 0.15
CA PHE A 216 -14.01 16.28 0.16
C PHE A 216 -13.97 15.50 -1.16
N ASP A 217 -14.55 14.31 -1.16
CA ASP A 217 -14.63 13.48 -2.37
C ASP A 217 -15.59 14.08 -3.40
N GLU A 218 -15.46 13.69 -4.66
CA GLU A 218 -16.30 14.11 -5.79
C GLU A 218 -17.73 13.53 -5.74
N GLY A 219 -18.14 12.98 -4.60
CA GLY A 219 -19.51 12.56 -4.36
C GLY A 219 -20.48 13.68 -4.72
N LYS A 220 -21.55 13.35 -5.47
CA LYS A 220 -22.56 14.30 -5.95
C LYS A 220 -23.18 15.18 -4.86
N GLU A 221 -23.06 14.75 -3.61
CA GLU A 221 -23.58 15.38 -2.39
C GLU A 221 -22.85 16.69 -2.04
N PHE A 222 -21.54 16.79 -2.36
CA PHE A 222 -20.73 17.98 -2.11
C PHE A 222 -20.46 18.81 -3.38
N VAL A 223 -20.80 18.29 -4.56
CA VAL A 223 -20.62 18.95 -5.86
C VAL A 223 -21.95 19.55 -6.35
N ASN A 224 -22.76 20.09 -5.45
CA ASN A 224 -23.91 20.89 -5.84
C ASN A 224 -23.49 22.35 -6.09
N ARG A 225 -24.04 22.97 -7.13
CA ARG A 225 -23.86 24.39 -7.44
C ARG A 225 -24.08 25.30 -6.22
N GLN A 226 -25.17 25.13 -5.46
CA GLN A 226 -25.45 25.92 -4.25
C GLN A 226 -24.34 25.81 -3.19
N PHE A 227 -23.73 24.63 -3.07
CA PHE A 227 -22.65 24.40 -2.12
C PHE A 227 -21.35 25.06 -2.58
N LEU A 228 -21.03 24.93 -3.87
CA LEU A 228 -19.85 25.54 -4.48
C LEU A 228 -19.95 27.07 -4.51
N ASP A 229 -21.13 27.61 -4.83
CA ASP A 229 -21.40 29.05 -4.82
C ASP A 229 -21.18 29.61 -3.39
N TYR A 230 -21.72 28.94 -2.36
CA TYR A 230 -21.47 29.33 -0.98
C TYR A 230 -19.99 29.25 -0.59
N MET A 231 -19.26 28.21 -1.02
CA MET A 231 -17.82 28.14 -0.78
C MET A 231 -17.08 29.31 -1.44
N GLN A 232 -17.45 29.68 -2.66
CA GLN A 232 -16.87 30.80 -3.39
C GLN A 232 -17.19 32.14 -2.72
N GLU A 233 -18.44 32.37 -2.30
CA GLU A 233 -18.85 33.54 -1.50
C GLU A 233 -18.04 33.63 -0.20
N GLN A 234 -17.74 32.48 0.41
CA GLN A 234 -16.92 32.40 1.59
C GLN A 234 -15.42 32.38 1.28
N ASN A 235 -14.97 32.50 0.04
CA ASN A 235 -13.55 32.41 -0.33
C ASN A 235 -12.86 31.13 0.23
N ILE A 236 -13.61 30.04 0.31
CA ILE A 236 -13.11 28.72 0.71
C ILE A 236 -12.81 27.94 -0.57
N LYS A 237 -11.55 27.50 -0.73
CA LYS A 237 -11.12 26.79 -1.93
C LYS A 237 -11.35 25.29 -1.77
N ARG A 238 -11.87 24.65 -2.82
CA ARG A 238 -12.01 23.18 -2.86
C ARG A 238 -10.69 22.54 -3.29
N ILE A 239 -10.21 21.58 -2.51
CA ILE A 239 -9.12 20.67 -2.93
C ILE A 239 -9.75 19.43 -3.54
N THR A 240 -9.77 19.37 -4.87
CA THR A 240 -10.17 18.16 -5.60
C THR A 240 -9.01 17.16 -5.62
N THR A 241 -9.33 15.88 -5.47
CA THR A 241 -8.32 14.86 -5.28
C THR A 241 -8.56 13.66 -6.17
N GLY A 242 -7.77 13.52 -7.24
CA GLY A 242 -7.72 12.30 -8.04
C GLY A 242 -6.92 11.15 -7.41
N SER A 243 -6.64 11.18 -6.11
CA SER A 243 -5.84 10.14 -5.42
C SER A 243 -6.44 9.68 -4.08
N ASN A 244 -6.56 8.36 -3.93
CA ASN A 244 -7.22 7.64 -2.82
C ASN A 244 -6.71 7.92 -1.39
N LEU A 245 -5.81 8.87 -1.17
CA LEU A 245 -5.10 9.05 0.10
C LEU A 245 -5.26 10.40 0.77
N LYS A 246 -5.86 11.40 0.12
CA LYS A 246 -5.85 12.73 0.76
C LYS A 246 -6.82 12.82 1.94
N ALA A 247 -7.78 11.91 2.12
CA ALA A 247 -8.74 11.92 3.24
C ALA A 247 -8.29 11.05 4.45
N PHE A 248 -7.03 10.62 4.50
CA PHE A 248 -6.55 9.68 5.52
C PHE A 248 -6.78 10.10 6.98
N LEU A 249 -6.77 11.41 7.28
CA LEU A 249 -7.02 11.90 8.65
C LEU A 249 -8.48 11.69 9.05
N ILE A 250 -9.42 12.03 8.16
CA ILE A 250 -10.84 11.87 8.44
C ILE A 250 -11.22 10.39 8.52
N GLU A 251 -10.68 9.55 7.64
CA GLU A 251 -10.86 8.10 7.71
C GLU A 251 -10.35 7.53 9.04
N ARG A 252 -9.17 7.96 9.50
CA ARG A 252 -8.61 7.51 10.78
C ARG A 252 -9.48 7.94 11.95
N TRP A 253 -10.00 9.16 11.90
CA TRP A 253 -10.92 9.67 12.92
C TRP A 253 -12.25 8.92 12.89
N HIS A 254 -12.83 8.64 11.73
CA HIS A 254 -14.05 7.84 11.58
C HIS A 254 -13.93 6.48 12.26
N ARG A 255 -12.80 5.78 12.10
CA ARG A 255 -12.56 4.51 12.80
C ARG A 255 -12.63 4.70 14.33
N THR A 256 -12.11 5.79 14.84
CA THR A 256 -12.13 6.12 16.28
C THR A 256 -13.54 6.46 16.76
N LEU A 257 -14.25 7.31 16.02
CA LEU A 257 -15.63 7.71 16.29
C LEU A 257 -16.55 6.48 16.31
N MET A 258 -16.48 5.65 15.26
CA MET A 258 -17.30 4.44 15.12
C MET A 258 -17.00 3.39 16.18
N THR A 259 -15.73 3.20 16.53
CA THR A 259 -15.35 2.29 17.62
C THR A 259 -15.96 2.74 18.94
N THR A 260 -15.90 4.05 19.23
CA THR A 260 -16.42 4.61 20.49
C THR A 260 -17.93 4.52 20.55
N ILE A 261 -18.63 4.91 19.46
CA ILE A 261 -20.09 4.79 19.35
C ILE A 261 -20.50 3.32 19.52
N SER A 262 -19.82 2.38 18.85
CA SER A 262 -20.19 0.96 18.91
C SER A 262 -20.01 0.39 20.32
N ARG A 263 -18.91 0.72 21.01
CA ARG A 263 -18.69 0.32 22.41
C ARG A 263 -19.76 0.88 23.34
N TRP A 264 -20.13 2.15 23.17
CA TRP A 264 -21.20 2.76 23.93
C TRP A 264 -22.55 2.07 23.67
N MET A 265 -22.85 1.75 22.41
CA MET A 265 -24.09 1.03 22.05
C MET A 265 -24.16 -0.35 22.70
N THR A 266 -23.05 -1.11 22.66
CA THR A 266 -22.97 -2.45 23.28
C THR A 266 -23.12 -2.37 24.80
N HIS A 267 -22.50 -1.39 25.45
CA HIS A 267 -22.58 -1.26 26.91
C HIS A 267 -23.97 -0.88 27.41
N ASN A 268 -24.69 -0.01 26.67
CA ASN A 268 -26.00 0.50 27.09
C ASN A 268 -27.17 -0.28 26.46
N ASP A 269 -26.90 -1.36 25.74
CA ASP A 269 -27.87 -2.13 24.94
C ASP A 269 -28.83 -1.21 24.14
N SER A 270 -28.26 -0.17 23.52
CA SER A 270 -29.04 0.88 22.88
C SER A 270 -28.36 1.39 21.63
N THR A 271 -29.12 1.49 20.54
CA THR A 271 -28.66 2.08 19.29
C THR A 271 -28.87 3.60 19.23
N LYS A 272 -29.39 4.24 20.29
CA LYS A 272 -29.75 5.68 20.34
C LYS A 272 -28.55 6.61 20.57
N TYR A 273 -27.55 6.55 19.68
CA TYR A 273 -26.28 7.28 19.81
C TYR A 273 -26.41 8.82 19.70
N THR A 274 -27.50 9.33 19.12
CA THR A 274 -27.66 10.77 18.87
C THR A 274 -27.63 11.65 20.13
N LYS A 275 -27.92 11.08 21.32
CA LYS A 275 -27.86 11.79 22.61
C LYS A 275 -26.43 11.98 23.13
N VAL A 276 -25.54 11.03 22.86
CA VAL A 276 -24.16 11.03 23.39
C VAL A 276 -23.13 11.53 22.37
N LEU A 277 -23.55 11.77 21.12
CA LEU A 277 -22.65 12.10 20.02
C LEU A 277 -21.78 13.33 20.29
N ASP A 278 -22.37 14.41 20.82
CA ASP A 278 -21.62 15.64 21.13
C ASP A 278 -20.60 15.40 22.27
N ASP A 279 -20.92 14.54 23.25
CA ASP A 279 -20.01 14.19 24.34
C ASP A 279 -18.85 13.30 23.86
N ILE A 280 -19.12 12.35 22.95
CA ILE A 280 -18.06 11.53 22.32
C ILE A 280 -17.07 12.41 21.55
N VAL A 281 -17.57 13.40 20.82
CA VAL A 281 -16.74 14.34 20.06
C VAL A 281 -15.96 15.26 20.99
N ARG A 282 -16.59 15.75 22.07
CA ARG A 282 -15.90 16.53 23.10
C ARG A 282 -14.78 15.72 23.75
N ASN A 283 -15.04 14.46 24.08
CA ASN A 283 -14.05 13.56 24.65
C ASN A 283 -12.86 13.36 23.69
N TYR A 284 -13.11 13.16 22.40
CA TYR A 284 -12.05 13.08 21.39
C TYR A 284 -11.19 14.36 21.34
N ASN A 285 -11.83 15.53 21.31
CA ASN A 285 -11.12 16.82 21.26
C ASN A 285 -10.33 17.11 22.54
N ASN A 286 -10.66 16.50 23.67
CA ASN A 286 -9.97 16.62 24.96
C ASN A 286 -9.11 15.38 25.29
N SER A 287 -8.72 14.61 24.26
CA SER A 287 -7.85 13.43 24.43
C SER A 287 -6.50 13.67 23.79
N TYR A 288 -5.45 13.16 24.44
CA TYR A 288 -4.08 13.34 23.99
C TYR A 288 -3.83 12.72 22.61
N HIS A 289 -3.31 13.53 21.68
CA HIS A 289 -2.93 13.08 20.35
C HIS A 289 -1.41 13.02 20.18
N ARG A 290 -0.88 11.80 20.01
CA ARG A 290 0.56 11.55 19.85
C ARG A 290 1.24 12.37 18.74
N SER A 291 0.52 12.71 17.65
CA SER A 291 1.10 13.46 16.52
C SER A 291 1.33 14.94 16.83
N ILE A 292 0.46 15.55 17.64
CA ILE A 292 0.55 16.98 18.01
C ILE A 292 1.06 17.17 19.45
N LYS A 293 1.23 16.07 20.19
CA LYS A 293 1.71 16.02 21.58
C LYS A 293 0.88 16.84 22.57
N MET A 294 -0.41 17.00 22.29
CA MET A 294 -1.39 17.66 23.16
C MET A 294 -2.81 17.26 22.77
N ASP A 295 -3.80 17.79 23.48
CA ASP A 295 -5.21 17.61 23.14
C ASP A 295 -5.59 18.56 21.99
N PRO A 296 -6.41 18.12 21.01
CA PRO A 296 -6.87 19.00 19.94
C PRO A 296 -7.50 20.32 20.41
N SER A 297 -8.25 20.29 21.52
CA SER A 297 -8.93 21.48 22.07
C SER A 297 -7.97 22.53 22.62
N GLN A 298 -6.76 22.13 23.01
CA GLN A 298 -5.70 22.99 23.54
C GLN A 298 -4.91 23.72 22.45
N VAL A 299 -5.02 23.29 21.19
CA VAL A 299 -4.34 23.94 20.06
C VAL A 299 -4.91 25.34 19.83
N ASN A 300 -4.03 26.34 19.77
CA ASN A 300 -4.32 27.75 19.57
C ASN A 300 -3.13 28.48 18.94
N GLU A 301 -3.30 29.74 18.58
CA GLU A 301 -2.26 30.53 17.89
C GLU A 301 -0.93 30.61 18.65
N LYS A 302 -0.94 30.55 19.99
CA LYS A 302 0.28 30.64 20.80
C LYS A 302 1.16 29.39 20.71
N ASN A 303 0.55 28.21 20.56
CA ASN A 303 1.27 26.94 20.47
C ASN A 303 1.32 26.37 19.05
N GLU A 304 0.86 27.13 18.05
CA GLU A 304 0.84 26.72 16.66
C GLU A 304 2.25 26.36 16.16
N VAL A 305 3.27 27.14 16.53
CA VAL A 305 4.67 26.87 16.18
C VAL A 305 5.16 25.54 16.76
N ASP A 306 4.85 25.24 18.02
CA ASP A 306 5.24 23.98 18.67
C ASP A 306 4.54 22.77 18.06
N VAL A 307 3.25 22.93 17.72
CA VAL A 307 2.47 21.90 17.02
C VAL A 307 3.03 21.67 15.63
N TYR A 308 3.38 22.73 14.92
CA TYR A 308 4.01 22.66 13.61
C TYR A 308 5.34 21.90 13.69
N PHE A 309 6.23 22.20 14.64
CA PHE A 309 7.47 21.46 14.83
C PHE A 309 7.24 20.01 15.27
N SER A 310 6.21 19.73 16.06
CA SER A 310 5.85 18.37 16.44
C SER A 310 5.38 17.54 15.24
N LEU A 311 4.64 18.16 14.33
CA LEU A 311 4.24 17.52 13.07
C LEU A 311 5.46 17.41 12.15
N TYR A 312 6.20 18.48 11.90
CA TYR A 312 7.08 18.60 10.74
C TYR A 312 8.56 18.79 11.04
N GLY A 313 8.95 19.08 12.29
CA GLY A 313 10.31 19.48 12.67
C GLY A 313 11.38 18.41 12.49
N ASN A 314 11.03 17.13 12.55
CA ASN A 314 11.96 16.01 12.33
C ASN A 314 12.02 15.55 10.86
N ASP A 315 11.53 16.34 9.90
CA ASP A 315 11.44 15.92 8.50
C ASP A 315 12.72 16.20 7.71
N ASP A 316 13.74 15.39 7.99
CA ASP A 316 15.01 15.34 7.27
C ASP A 316 14.93 14.55 5.93
N ARG A 317 13.76 14.01 5.59
CA ARG A 317 13.57 13.07 4.46
C ARG A 317 13.72 13.71 3.08
N GLY A 318 13.74 15.05 3.00
CA GLY A 318 14.08 15.83 1.81
C GLY A 318 15.51 16.40 1.82
N LEU A 319 16.14 16.52 2.99
CA LEU A 319 17.49 17.10 3.15
C LEU A 319 18.59 16.04 3.10
N LYS A 320 18.30 14.80 3.52
CA LYS A 320 19.30 13.71 3.55
C LYS A 320 19.68 13.16 2.18
N ASN A 321 18.83 13.33 1.15
CA ASN A 321 19.08 12.94 -0.23
C ASN A 321 18.11 13.70 -1.15
N PRO A 322 18.32 15.02 -1.39
CA PRO A 322 17.52 15.73 -2.38
C PRO A 322 17.71 15.04 -3.73
N PRO A 323 16.63 14.71 -4.48
CA PRO A 323 16.79 14.26 -5.85
C PRO A 323 17.56 15.34 -6.61
N LYS A 324 18.55 14.94 -7.42
CA LYS A 324 19.29 15.91 -8.25
C LYS A 324 18.28 16.77 -9.00
N PRO A 325 18.31 18.11 -8.86
CA PRO A 325 17.41 18.98 -9.60
C PRO A 325 17.58 18.71 -11.09
N LYS A 326 16.47 18.55 -11.82
CA LYS A 326 16.50 18.31 -13.28
C LYS A 326 16.95 19.53 -14.08
N PHE A 327 16.95 20.70 -13.45
CA PHE A 327 17.17 21.99 -14.10
C PHE A 327 18.33 22.71 -13.42
N ASN A 328 19.12 23.43 -14.21
CA ASN A 328 20.22 24.23 -13.72
C ASN A 328 19.72 25.65 -13.40
N ILE A 329 20.46 26.36 -12.55
CA ILE A 329 20.21 27.78 -12.27
C ILE A 329 20.39 28.55 -13.58
N GLY A 330 19.29 29.00 -14.18
CA GLY A 330 19.27 29.68 -15.49
C GLY A 330 18.16 29.21 -16.44
N ASP A 331 17.56 28.03 -16.18
CA ASP A 331 16.42 27.53 -16.97
C ASP A 331 15.12 28.26 -16.56
N CYS A 332 14.97 29.52 -16.95
CA CYS A 332 13.70 30.25 -16.82
C CYS A 332 12.80 29.92 -18.02
N SER A 333 11.93 28.92 -17.89
CA SER A 333 10.72 28.89 -18.73
C SER A 333 9.79 30.02 -18.30
N SER A 334 9.19 30.68 -19.28
CA SER A 334 8.33 31.87 -19.16
C SER A 334 7.08 31.70 -18.26
N GLU A 335 6.84 30.51 -17.71
CA GLU A 335 5.64 30.14 -16.94
C GLU A 335 5.74 30.43 -15.43
N LEU A 336 6.88 30.88 -14.91
CA LEU A 336 7.05 31.17 -13.47
C LEU A 336 6.88 32.65 -13.07
N LYS A 337 6.48 33.53 -13.99
CA LYS A 337 6.31 34.97 -13.71
C LYS A 337 5.11 35.32 -12.82
N GLU A 338 4.22 34.40 -12.49
CA GLU A 338 3.04 34.67 -11.65
C GLU A 338 3.12 34.14 -10.20
N ALA A 339 4.29 33.74 -9.71
CA ALA A 339 4.44 33.29 -8.32
C ALA A 339 4.72 34.44 -7.33
N SER A 340 3.76 35.35 -7.15
CA SER A 340 3.79 36.41 -6.11
C SER A 340 3.76 35.86 -4.66
N LEU A 341 3.66 34.54 -4.48
CA LEU A 341 3.77 33.87 -3.18
C LEU A 341 5.21 33.72 -2.67
N CYS A 342 6.21 33.73 -3.57
CA CYS A 342 7.61 33.47 -3.21
C CYS A 342 8.28 34.67 -2.52
N GLN A 343 7.88 35.90 -2.88
CA GLN A 343 8.42 37.11 -2.25
C GLN A 343 7.95 37.29 -0.79
N ARG A 344 6.74 36.84 -0.43
CA ARG A 344 6.24 36.95 0.96
C ARG A 344 6.90 35.97 1.93
N LEU A 345 7.26 34.76 1.48
CA LEU A 345 8.03 33.81 2.29
C LEU A 345 9.49 34.24 2.47
N CYS A 346 10.09 34.87 1.46
CA CYS A 346 11.47 35.35 1.54
C CYS A 346 11.63 36.51 2.54
N LEU A 347 10.66 37.44 2.59
CA LEU A 347 10.66 38.54 3.56
C LEU A 347 10.46 38.08 5.02
N TYR A 348 9.71 37.00 5.25
CA TYR A 348 9.47 36.47 6.60
C TYR A 348 10.68 35.71 7.15
N VAL A 349 11.41 34.99 6.30
CA VAL A 349 12.65 34.28 6.69
C VAL A 349 13.82 35.24 6.90
N LEU A 350 13.89 36.33 6.12
CA LEU A 350 14.96 37.33 6.28
C LEU A 350 14.72 38.28 7.47
N SER A 351 13.48 38.61 7.81
CA SER A 351 13.18 39.46 8.98
C SER A 351 13.38 38.74 10.32
N GLY A 352 13.26 37.40 10.36
CA GLY A 352 13.57 36.59 11.55
C GLY A 352 15.08 36.37 11.78
N SER A 353 15.93 36.70 10.81
CA SER A 353 17.39 36.50 10.91
C SER A 353 18.15 37.75 11.40
N PHE A 354 17.46 38.86 11.67
CA PHE A 354 18.07 40.13 12.13
C PHE A 354 17.84 40.46 13.62
N TYR A 355 17.23 39.55 14.40
CA TYR A 355 17.05 39.72 15.86
C TYR A 355 17.89 38.77 16.72
N ASN A 356 18.91 38.13 16.14
CA ASN A 356 19.97 37.44 16.88
C ASN A 356 21.33 37.96 16.39
N SER A 357 21.74 39.12 16.90
CA SER A 357 23.12 39.60 16.97
C SER A 357 23.18 40.70 18.02
#